data_AF-A0A0Q5M1N3-F1
#
_entry.id   AF-A0A0Q5M1N3-F1
#
_cell.length_a   1.000
_cell.length_b   1.000
_cell.length_c   1.000
_cell.angle_alpha   90.00
_cell.angle_beta   90.00
_cell.angle_gamma   90.00
#
_symmetry.space_group_name_H-M   'P 1'
#
loop_
_entity.id
_entity.type
_entity.pdbx_description
1 polymer ?
#
loop_
_entity_poly.entity_id
_entity_poly.type
_entity_poly.pdbx_seq_one_letter_code
_entity_poly.pdbx_strand_id
1 'polypeptide(L)'
;MSRMSRSAPVAPSTRAFLAVAALGAGLLHAALAPGAPLPLLLALCGVPVAELTWAVFTLAGDRPPLFAFVPALALVPLGLWAALAVVGATASSGTVLELPLAPMGAASLLDLAIAATSAVVLRRSRPPHRVDGALRFVCALALSACAVCAVTIPALGATDAGVAAVTVHHHH
;
A
#
# COMPACT_ATOMS: atom_id res chain seq x y z
N MET A 1 36.34 2.73 -3.60
CA MET A 1 35.36 2.22 -2.61
C MET A 1 34.12 3.10 -2.66
N SER A 2 33.10 2.65 -3.39
CA SER A 2 31.83 3.37 -3.55
C SER A 2 31.16 3.48 -2.18
N ARG A 3 30.87 4.70 -1.72
CA ARG A 3 29.93 4.92 -0.62
C ARG A 3 28.59 4.39 -1.11
N MET A 4 28.27 3.14 -0.80
CA MET A 4 26.88 2.67 -0.85
C MET A 4 26.07 3.72 -0.11
N SER A 5 25.26 4.45 -0.86
CA SER A 5 24.36 5.49 -0.36
C SER A 5 23.49 4.86 0.70
N ARG A 6 23.89 5.01 1.98
CA ARG A 6 23.09 4.54 3.10
C ARG A 6 21.84 5.41 3.08
N SER A 7 20.69 4.79 2.89
CA SER A 7 19.38 5.45 2.93
C SER A 7 19.31 6.32 4.19
N ALA A 8 18.84 7.56 4.00
CA ALA A 8 18.68 8.50 5.10
C ALA A 8 17.65 7.95 6.10
N PRO A 9 17.89 8.08 7.42
CA PRO A 9 16.94 7.62 8.42
C PRO A 9 15.62 8.39 8.31
N VAL A 10 14.51 7.67 8.42
CA VAL A 10 13.15 8.22 8.34
C VAL A 10 12.60 8.42 9.76
N ALA A 11 11.94 9.55 10.00
CA ALA A 11 11.35 9.87 11.30
C ALA A 11 10.37 8.77 11.76
N PRO A 12 10.32 8.43 13.06
CA PRO A 12 9.49 7.31 13.56
C PRO A 12 8.01 7.42 13.18
N SER A 13 7.42 8.61 13.29
CA SER A 13 6.00 8.84 12.93
C SER A 13 5.72 8.61 11.45
N THR A 14 6.59 9.10 10.57
CA THR A 14 6.50 8.86 9.13
C THR A 14 6.64 7.39 8.80
N ARG A 15 7.54 6.70 9.52
CA ARG A 15 7.79 5.28 9.32
C ARG A 15 6.59 4.42 9.72
N ALA A 16 5.96 4.74 10.85
CA ALA A 16 4.71 4.12 11.28
C ALA A 16 3.60 4.32 10.25
N PHE A 17 3.40 5.55 9.78
CA PHE A 17 2.40 5.85 8.75
C PHE A 17 2.63 5.07 7.46
N LEU A 18 3.86 5.13 6.92
CA LEU A 18 4.20 4.46 5.66
C LEU A 18 4.03 2.95 5.73
N ALA A 19 4.43 2.32 6.84
CA ALA A 19 4.27 0.89 7.01
C ALA A 19 2.80 0.47 7.09
N VAL A 20 1.98 1.21 7.85
CA VAL A 20 0.56 0.90 7.99
C VAL A 20 -0.19 1.15 6.67
N ALA A 21 0.15 2.21 5.93
CA ALA A 21 -0.42 2.46 4.62
C ALA A 21 -0.07 1.35 3.62
N ALA A 22 1.21 0.91 3.58
CA ALA A 22 1.66 -0.18 2.72
C ALA A 22 1.01 -1.52 3.08
N LEU A 23 0.81 -1.78 4.38
CA LEU A 23 0.05 -2.93 4.86
C LEU A 23 -1.39 -2.90 4.32
N GLY A 24 -2.07 -1.76 4.44
CA GLY A 24 -3.43 -1.59 3.96
C GLY A 24 -3.56 -1.74 2.44
N ALA A 25 -2.64 -1.15 1.68
CA ALA A 25 -2.59 -1.28 0.22
C ALA A 25 -2.38 -2.75 -0.20
N GLY A 26 -1.40 -3.43 0.40
CA GLY A 26 -1.10 -4.83 0.12
C GLY A 26 -2.27 -5.77 0.41
N LEU A 27 -2.99 -5.55 1.53
CA LEU A 27 -4.19 -6.33 1.83
C LEU A 27 -5.30 -6.13 0.81
N LEU A 28 -5.53 -4.88 0.36
CA LEU A 28 -6.54 -4.59 -0.65
C LEU A 28 -6.17 -5.18 -2.02
N HIS A 29 -4.91 -5.06 -2.43
CA HIS A 29 -4.39 -5.68 -3.66
C HIS A 29 -4.53 -7.21 -3.61
N ALA A 30 -4.22 -7.85 -2.48
CA ALA A 30 -4.40 -9.30 -2.33
C ALA A 30 -5.87 -9.72 -2.39
N ALA A 31 -6.78 -8.93 -1.79
CA ALA A 31 -8.21 -9.22 -1.78
C ALA A 31 -8.87 -9.14 -3.16
N LEU A 32 -8.23 -8.46 -4.12
CA LEU A 32 -8.67 -8.39 -5.51
C LEU A 32 -8.27 -9.62 -6.35
N ALA A 33 -7.35 -10.46 -5.86
CA ALA A 33 -6.81 -11.59 -6.62
C ALA A 33 -7.82 -12.70 -6.99
N PRO A 34 -8.77 -13.11 -6.13
CA PRO A 34 -9.65 -14.26 -6.39
C PRO A 34 -10.54 -14.16 -7.64
N GLY A 35 -10.81 -12.95 -8.15
CA GLY A 35 -11.61 -12.70 -9.36
C GLY A 35 -10.80 -12.29 -10.59
N ALA A 36 -9.47 -12.27 -10.52
CA ALA A 36 -8.62 -11.70 -11.56
C ALA A 36 -8.22 -12.71 -12.64
N PRO A 37 -8.12 -12.30 -13.93
CA PRO A 37 -7.53 -13.14 -14.98
C PRO A 37 -6.05 -13.41 -14.70
N LEU A 38 -5.51 -14.52 -15.21
CA LEU A 38 -4.18 -15.05 -14.84
C LEU A 38 -3.05 -14.00 -14.80
N PRO A 39 -2.87 -13.10 -15.79
CA PRO A 39 -1.81 -12.10 -15.72
C PRO A 39 -1.99 -11.12 -14.56
N LEU A 40 -3.23 -10.70 -14.30
CA LEU A 40 -3.57 -9.78 -13.22
C LEU A 40 -3.49 -10.47 -11.86
N LEU A 41 -3.87 -11.75 -11.77
CA LEU A 41 -3.72 -12.56 -10.57
C LEU A 41 -2.26 -12.62 -10.12
N LEU A 42 -1.33 -12.89 -11.04
CA LEU A 42 0.10 -12.92 -10.73
C LEU A 42 0.60 -11.58 -10.18
N ALA A 43 0.16 -10.46 -10.79
CA ALA A 43 0.48 -9.12 -10.29
C ALA A 43 -0.12 -8.87 -8.91
N LEU A 44 -1.39 -9.21 -8.70
CA LEU A 44 -2.12 -9.08 -7.43
C LEU A 44 -1.69 -10.06 -6.35
N CYS A 45 -0.83 -11.04 -6.66
CA CYS A 45 -0.13 -11.82 -5.64
C CYS A 45 1.27 -11.25 -5.36
N GLY A 46 2.01 -10.87 -6.40
CA GLY A 46 3.39 -10.38 -6.27
C GLY A 46 3.50 -9.01 -5.60
N VAL A 47 2.62 -8.07 -5.98
CA VAL A 47 2.61 -6.70 -5.45
C VAL A 47 2.32 -6.68 -3.94
N PRO A 48 1.27 -7.33 -3.42
CA PRO A 48 1.05 -7.43 -1.98
C PRO A 48 2.22 -8.02 -1.21
N VAL A 49 2.85 -9.08 -1.72
CA VAL A 49 3.99 -9.69 -1.04
C VAL A 49 5.12 -8.68 -0.91
N ALA A 50 5.39 -7.90 -1.96
CA ALA A 50 6.39 -6.84 -1.91
C ALA A 50 6.00 -5.73 -0.93
N GLU A 51 4.74 -5.28 -0.93
CA GLU A 51 4.22 -4.22 -0.05
C GLU A 51 4.24 -4.64 1.43
N LEU A 52 3.78 -5.85 1.74
CA LEU A 52 3.80 -6.42 3.09
C LEU A 52 5.23 -6.61 3.59
N THR A 53 6.11 -7.14 2.73
CA THR A 53 7.53 -7.29 3.07
C THR A 53 8.17 -5.93 3.33
N TRP A 54 7.87 -4.93 2.51
CA TRP A 54 8.38 -3.57 2.69
C TRP A 54 7.82 -2.91 3.96
N ALA A 55 6.55 -3.11 4.29
CA ALA A 55 5.95 -2.64 5.53
C ALA A 55 6.66 -3.20 6.77
N VAL A 56 6.94 -4.51 6.78
CA VAL A 56 7.68 -5.17 7.86
C VAL A 56 9.08 -4.58 8.01
N PHE A 57 9.84 -4.45 6.91
CA PHE A 57 11.18 -3.85 6.97
C PHE A 57 11.15 -2.37 7.39
N THR A 58 10.11 -1.63 6.98
CA THR A 58 9.90 -0.24 7.37
C THR A 58 9.64 -0.14 8.87
N LEU A 59 8.87 -1.05 9.48
CA LEU A 59 8.69 -1.08 10.93
C LEU A 59 9.98 -1.49 11.66
N ALA A 60 10.69 -2.50 11.15
CA ALA A 60 11.82 -3.14 11.80
C ALA A 60 13.08 -2.26 11.89
N GLY A 61 13.25 -1.26 11.02
CA GLY A 61 14.47 -0.46 11.00
C GLY A 61 14.25 1.00 10.61
N ASP A 62 15.14 1.88 11.07
CA ASP A 62 15.04 3.33 10.80
C ASP A 62 15.32 3.72 9.33
N ARG A 63 15.76 2.76 8.52
CA ARG A 63 16.15 2.95 7.12
C ARG A 63 15.37 2.00 6.22
N PRO A 64 14.21 2.40 5.73
CA PRO A 64 13.43 1.56 4.83
C PRO A 64 14.26 1.15 3.60
N PRO A 65 14.19 -0.11 3.15
CA PRO A 65 14.88 -0.54 1.96
C PRO A 65 14.33 0.19 0.73
N LEU A 66 15.21 0.48 -0.23
CA LEU A 66 14.86 1.09 -1.52
C LEU A 66 14.08 2.42 -1.42
N PHE A 67 14.19 3.15 -0.30
CA PHE A 67 13.35 4.33 -0.03
C PHE A 67 13.37 5.40 -1.12
N ALA A 68 14.48 5.55 -1.85
CA ALA A 68 14.60 6.48 -2.97
C ALA A 68 13.68 6.14 -4.15
N PHE A 69 13.32 4.87 -4.33
CA PHE A 69 12.47 4.39 -5.42
C PHE A 69 11.00 4.26 -5.00
N VAL A 70 10.70 4.32 -3.70
CA VAL A 70 9.34 4.15 -3.16
C VAL A 70 8.30 5.06 -3.81
N PRO A 71 8.56 6.36 -4.07
CA PRO A 71 7.56 7.19 -4.76
C PRO A 71 7.17 6.66 -6.14
N ALA A 72 8.14 6.15 -6.90
CA ALA A 72 7.89 5.58 -8.22
C ALA A 72 7.20 4.22 -8.11
N LEU A 73 7.68 3.34 -7.23
CA LEU A 73 7.15 2.00 -7.04
C LEU A 73 5.70 2.02 -6.52
N ALA A 74 5.38 2.92 -5.59
CA ALA A 74 4.02 3.07 -5.07
C ALA A 74 3.03 3.59 -6.12
N LEU A 75 3.49 4.21 -7.21
CA LEU A 75 2.60 4.64 -8.31
C LEU A 75 2.40 3.56 -9.37
N VAL A 76 3.13 2.44 -9.30
CA VAL A 76 3.00 1.35 -10.28
C VAL A 76 1.58 0.75 -10.29
N PRO A 77 0.97 0.41 -9.13
CA PRO A 77 -0.40 -0.09 -9.12
C PRO A 77 -1.39 0.93 -9.69
N LEU A 78 -1.27 2.22 -9.35
CA LEU A 78 -2.11 3.29 -9.93
C LEU A 78 -1.97 3.37 -11.45
N GLY A 79 -0.74 3.31 -11.97
CA GLY A 79 -0.48 3.31 -13.40
C GLY A 79 -1.12 2.11 -14.09
N LEU A 80 -1.06 0.93 -13.47
CA LEU A 80 -1.72 -0.27 -13.95
C LEU A 80 -3.25 -0.09 -13.99
N TRP A 81 -3.85 0.43 -12.92
CA TRP A 81 -5.29 0.70 -12.87
C TRP A 81 -5.72 1.70 -13.94
N ALA A 82 -4.96 2.78 -14.14
CA ALA A 82 -5.23 3.77 -15.18
C ALA A 82 -5.12 3.17 -16.59
N ALA A 83 -4.10 2.34 -16.85
CA ALA A 83 -3.93 1.67 -18.13
C ALA A 83 -5.10 0.71 -18.42
N LEU A 84 -5.52 -0.07 -17.42
CA LEU A 84 -6.66 -0.98 -17.55
C LEU A 84 -7.97 -0.23 -17.78
N ALA A 85 -8.18 0.91 -17.12
CA ALA A 85 -9.34 1.76 -17.33
C ALA A 85 -9.38 2.32 -18.76
N VAL A 86 -8.23 2.78 -19.29
CA VAL A 86 -8.13 3.29 -20.67
C VAL A 86 -8.40 2.17 -21.69
N VAL A 87 -7.76 1.01 -21.54
CA VAL A 87 -7.96 -0.14 -22.43
C VAL A 87 -9.42 -0.57 -22.41
N GLY A 88 -10.00 -0.71 -21.22
CA GLY A 88 -11.41 -1.05 -21.04
C GLY A 88 -12.35 -0.04 -21.72
N ALA A 89 -12.12 1.26 -21.56
CA ALA A 89 -12.93 2.29 -22.20
C ALA A 89 -12.88 2.24 -23.74
N THR A 90 -11.80 1.70 -24.32
CA THR A 90 -11.61 1.57 -25.77
C THR A 90 -12.02 0.20 -26.33
N ALA A 91 -12.33 -0.77 -25.48
CA ALA A 91 -12.73 -2.11 -25.92
C ALA A 91 -14.20 -2.11 -26.37
N SER A 92 -14.45 -2.47 -27.64
CA SER A 92 -15.80 -2.58 -28.22
C SER A 92 -16.56 -3.83 -27.76
N SER A 93 -15.86 -4.76 -27.10
CA SER A 93 -16.43 -5.89 -26.36
C SER A 93 -16.36 -5.50 -24.88
N GLY A 94 -17.50 -5.45 -24.19
CA GLY A 94 -17.67 -4.86 -22.85
C GLY A 94 -16.97 -5.57 -21.69
N THR A 95 -15.69 -5.91 -21.82
CA THR A 95 -14.83 -6.44 -20.76
C THR A 95 -14.01 -5.30 -20.16
N VAL A 96 -14.70 -4.38 -19.50
CA VAL A 96 -14.03 -3.48 -18.55
C VAL A 96 -14.04 -4.21 -17.22
N LEU A 97 -12.86 -4.64 -16.78
CA LEU A 97 -12.56 -5.29 -15.50
C LEU A 97 -13.75 -5.32 -14.52
N GLU A 98 -14.29 -6.50 -14.23
CA GLU A 98 -15.29 -6.71 -13.17
C GLU A 98 -14.71 -6.56 -11.75
N LEU A 99 -13.54 -5.91 -11.61
CA LEU A 99 -12.94 -5.72 -10.30
C LEU A 99 -13.67 -4.63 -9.51
N PRO A 100 -13.89 -4.85 -8.20
CA PRO A 100 -14.63 -3.92 -7.38
C PRO A 100 -13.91 -2.57 -7.25
N LEU A 101 -14.59 -1.49 -7.65
CA LEU A 101 -14.00 -0.14 -7.70
C LEU A 101 -13.61 0.40 -6.31
N ALA A 102 -14.36 0.06 -5.26
CA ALA A 102 -14.11 0.54 -3.91
C ALA A 102 -12.71 0.12 -3.37
N PRO A 103 -12.33 -1.17 -3.36
CA PRO A 103 -10.99 -1.61 -2.97
C PRO A 103 -9.88 -1.12 -3.91
N MET A 104 -10.13 -1.01 -5.23
CA MET A 104 -9.17 -0.40 -6.15
C MET A 104 -8.90 1.07 -5.82
N GLY A 105 -9.94 1.85 -5.57
CA GLY A 105 -9.83 3.26 -5.19
C GLY A 105 -9.15 3.42 -3.84
N ALA A 106 -9.53 2.62 -2.85
CA ALA A 106 -8.92 2.62 -1.52
C ALA A 106 -7.41 2.29 -1.57
N ALA A 107 -7.02 1.25 -2.32
CA ALA A 107 -5.61 0.89 -2.51
C ALA A 107 -4.85 2.04 -3.18
N SER A 108 -5.43 2.62 -4.25
CA SER A 108 -4.84 3.75 -4.96
C SER A 108 -4.63 4.99 -4.08
N LEU A 109 -5.54 5.25 -3.15
CA LEU A 109 -5.41 6.35 -2.19
C LEU A 109 -4.25 6.13 -1.22
N LEU A 110 -4.09 4.90 -0.72
CA LEU A 110 -3.00 4.54 0.19
C LEU A 110 -1.64 4.63 -0.51
N ASP A 111 -1.54 4.08 -1.72
CA ASP A 111 -0.37 4.17 -2.58
C ASP A 111 0.03 5.61 -2.91
N LEU A 112 -0.95 6.46 -3.25
CA LEU A 112 -0.72 7.88 -3.47
C LEU A 112 -0.21 8.57 -2.20
N ALA A 113 -0.75 8.21 -1.03
CA ALA A 113 -0.31 8.76 0.24
C ALA A 113 1.13 8.31 0.59
N ILE A 114 1.50 7.07 0.28
CA ILE A 114 2.87 6.55 0.40
C ILE A 114 3.80 7.31 -0.53
N ALA A 115 3.43 7.46 -1.81
CA ALA A 115 4.23 8.14 -2.82
C ALA A 115 4.45 9.62 -2.46
N ALA A 116 3.38 10.33 -2.09
CA ALA A 116 3.45 11.73 -1.70
C ALA A 116 4.30 11.93 -0.45
N THR A 117 4.08 11.10 0.58
CA THR A 117 4.82 11.20 1.86
C THR A 117 6.30 10.92 1.65
N SER A 118 6.64 9.84 0.96
CA SER A 118 8.04 9.48 0.67
C SER A 118 8.72 10.53 -0.20
N ALA A 119 8.05 11.05 -1.23
CA ALA A 119 8.57 12.14 -2.07
C ALA A 119 8.84 13.41 -1.26
N VAL A 120 7.95 13.78 -0.33
CA VAL A 120 8.15 14.92 0.57
C VAL A 120 9.35 14.71 1.49
N VAL A 121 9.54 13.51 2.04
CA VAL A 121 10.70 13.19 2.87
C VAL A 121 12.00 13.32 2.07
N LEU A 122 12.05 12.73 0.88
CA LEU A 122 13.21 12.81 -0.02
C LEU A 122 13.52 14.26 -0.40
N ARG A 123 12.50 15.05 -0.77
CA ARG A 123 12.66 16.46 -1.15
C ARG A 123 13.15 17.32 0.01
N ARG A 124 12.66 17.07 1.23
CA ARG A 124 13.03 17.89 2.39
C ARG A 124 14.45 17.60 2.87
N SER A 125 14.97 16.37 2.70
CA SER A 125 16.33 15.97 3.14
C SER A 125 16.69 16.41 4.57
N ARG A 126 15.68 16.62 5.43
CA ARG A 126 15.90 17.11 6.80
C ARG A 126 16.32 15.92 7.67
N PRO A 127 17.39 16.06 8.47
CA PRO A 127 17.72 15.02 9.42
C PRO A 127 16.54 14.79 10.38
N PRO A 128 16.17 13.53 10.66
CA PRO A 128 15.13 13.26 11.64
C PRO A 128 15.55 13.85 12.98
N HIS A 129 14.60 14.50 13.67
CA HIS A 129 14.89 15.07 14.97
C HIS A 129 15.17 13.92 15.94
N ARG A 130 16.32 13.97 16.63
CA ARG A 130 16.80 12.93 17.57
C ARG A 130 15.87 12.68 18.77
N VAL A 131 14.78 13.44 18.90
CA VAL A 131 13.91 13.52 20.10
C VAL A 131 12.47 13.04 19.80
N ASP A 132 12.25 12.31 18.71
CA ASP A 132 10.97 11.63 18.51
C ASP A 132 10.90 10.38 19.40
N GLY A 133 10.32 10.55 20.60
CA GLY A 133 10.19 9.49 21.59
C GLY A 133 9.20 8.38 21.18
N ALA A 134 9.33 7.21 21.83
CA ALA A 134 8.50 6.03 21.59
C ALA A 134 6.98 6.32 21.62
N LEU A 135 6.54 7.24 22.49
CA LEU A 135 5.14 7.66 22.55
C LEU A 135 4.66 8.28 21.24
N ARG A 136 5.47 9.14 20.59
CA ARG A 136 5.08 9.74 19.29
C ARG A 136 5.01 8.70 18.19
N PHE A 137 5.88 7.69 18.21
CA PHE A 137 5.79 6.54 17.31
C PHE A 137 4.49 5.76 17.55
N VAL A 138 4.19 5.40 18.79
CA VAL A 138 2.98 4.63 19.14
C VAL A 138 1.71 5.41 18.81
N CYS A 139 1.63 6.70 19.14
CA CYS A 139 0.50 7.54 18.77
C CYS A 139 0.34 7.66 17.25
N ALA A 140 1.44 7.89 16.51
CA ALA A 140 1.39 7.94 15.05
C ALA A 140 0.96 6.61 14.45
N LEU A 141 1.45 5.49 15.00
CA LEU A 141 1.07 4.14 14.60
C LEU A 141 -0.42 3.91 14.83
N ALA A 142 -0.93 4.20 16.03
CA ALA A 142 -2.34 4.03 16.36
C ALA A 142 -3.24 4.91 15.48
N LEU A 143 -2.90 6.19 15.29
CA LEU A 143 -3.67 7.10 14.43
C LEU A 143 -3.66 6.64 12.97
N SER A 144 -2.50 6.20 12.47
CA SER A 144 -2.39 5.68 11.10
C SER A 144 -3.19 4.38 10.95
N ALA A 145 -3.14 3.49 11.94
CA ALA A 145 -3.90 2.25 11.96
C ALA A 145 -5.40 2.53 11.94
N CYS A 146 -5.90 3.42 12.80
CA CYS A 146 -7.30 3.81 12.78
C CYS A 146 -7.73 4.38 11.42
N ALA A 147 -6.92 5.28 10.84
CA ALA A 147 -7.22 5.89 9.55
C ALA A 147 -7.23 4.85 8.41
N VAL A 148 -6.23 3.95 8.37
CA VAL A 148 -6.15 2.89 7.36
C VAL A 148 -7.26 1.86 7.55
N CYS A 149 -7.58 1.46 8.78
CA CYS A 149 -8.69 0.55 9.07
C CYS A 149 -10.04 1.14 8.62
N ALA A 150 -10.28 2.43 8.86
CA ALA A 150 -11.52 3.10 8.45
C ALA A 150 -11.76 3.04 6.93
N VAL A 151 -10.69 2.98 6.13
CA VAL A 151 -10.76 2.87 4.66
C VAL A 151 -10.72 1.40 4.20
N THR A 152 -9.83 0.59 4.76
CA THR A 152 -9.59 -0.79 4.32
C THR A 152 -10.72 -1.75 4.70
N ILE A 153 -11.31 -1.63 5.89
CA ILE A 153 -12.40 -2.53 6.34
C ILE A 153 -13.61 -2.48 5.41
N PRO A 154 -14.24 -1.31 5.12
CA PRO A 154 -15.39 -1.28 4.22
C PRO A 154 -15.01 -1.70 2.79
N ALA A 155 -13.80 -1.37 2.34
CA ALA A 155 -13.31 -1.76 1.03
C ALA A 155 -13.12 -3.28 0.89
N LEU A 156 -12.58 -3.95 1.91
CA LEU A 156 -12.45 -5.41 1.97
C LEU A 156 -13.83 -6.07 2.00
N GLY A 157 -14.80 -5.51 2.72
CA GLY A 157 -16.17 -6.00 2.75
C GLY A 157 -16.87 -6.03 1.38
N ALA A 158 -16.37 -5.27 0.40
CA ALA A 158 -16.85 -5.24 -0.97
C ALA A 158 -16.11 -6.20 -1.93
N THR A 159 -15.22 -7.05 -1.41
CA THR A 159 -14.47 -8.06 -2.19
C THR A 159 -15.00 -9.47 -1.95
N ASP A 160 -14.81 -10.37 -2.93
CA ASP A 160 -15.11 -11.80 -2.77
C ASP A 160 -14.34 -12.42 -1.59
N ALA A 161 -13.09 -11.98 -1.38
CA ALA A 161 -12.29 -12.41 -0.24
C ALA A 161 -12.93 -12.02 1.10
N GLY A 162 -13.46 -10.79 1.20
CA GLY A 162 -14.15 -10.31 2.39
C GLY A 162 -15.47 -11.05 2.63
N VAL A 163 -16.26 -11.27 1.58
CA VAL A 163 -17.50 -12.06 1.66
C VAL A 163 -17.20 -13.50 2.12
N ALA A 164 -16.19 -14.14 1.53
CA ALA A 164 -15.77 -15.49 1.89
C ALA A 164 -15.28 -15.58 3.35
N ALA A 165 -14.57 -14.57 3.86
CA ALA A 165 -14.12 -14.53 5.25
C ALA A 165 -15.30 -14.49 6.25
N VAL A 166 -16.37 -13.77 5.92
CA VAL A 166 -17.58 -13.69 6.76
C VAL A 166 -18.39 -14.98 6.68
N THR A 167 -18.57 -15.56 5.48
CA THR A 167 -19.35 -16.79 5.32
C THR A 167 -18.71 -17.98 6.04
N VAL A 168 -17.38 -18.13 5.99
CA VAL A 168 -16.66 -19.15 6.77
C VAL A 168 -16.89 -18.97 8.27
N HIS A 169 -16.93 -17.74 8.77
CA HIS A 169 -17.17 -17.47 10.19
C HIS A 169 -18.56 -17.91 10.68
N HIS A 170 -19.59 -17.92 9.82
CA HIS A 170 -20.94 -18.35 10.19
C HIS A 170 -21.14 -19.87 10.17
N HIS A 171 -20.18 -20.64 9.62
CA HIS A 171 -20.24 -22.10 9.53
C HIS A 171 -19.39 -22.81 10.61
N HIS A 172 -18.77 -22.05 11.51
CA HIS A 172 -18.02 -22.53 12.68
C HIS A 172 -18.64 -22.01 13.98
#